data_AF-A0A7X7DHC3-F1
#
_entry.id   AF-A0A7X7DHC3-F1
#
_cell.length_a   1.000
_cell.length_b   1.000
_cell.length_c   1.000
_cell.angle_alpha   90.00
_cell.angle_beta   90.00
_cell.angle_gamma   90.00
#
_symmetry.space_group_name_H-M   'P 1'
#
loop_
_entity.id
_entity.type
_entity.pdbx_description
1 polymer ?
#
loop_
_entity_poly.entity_id
_entity_poly.type
_entity_poly.pdbx_seq_one_letter_code
_entity_poly.pdbx_strand_id
1 'polypeptide(L)'
;MSLIKKGNLAPRDAAEGSEIIEGVEGNSGTLIRRGDYDALVAARPAAGTLISTMGAMLNVVSTRLVKGRGGLGTLYIQLGDGDVTGEGLTTAADRTETTELDYSLMEKPLEAHPLFAELFSGTGYLIVKKWESIPVEAIIRKTNFQIPKTDNADPKTDSDWEDITDDTALLYCQKKLKGIESYFLQVPVVRKTSVLKKAATASKCGQRDTPPEFDSVQDAWLKTADKMVRTGAKGTWERMEEWTGFDELDPDLYPGAPEEPEE
;
A
#
# COMPACT_ATOMS: atom_id res chain seq x y z
N MET A 1 -19.46 -24.26 -80.90
CA MET A 1 -19.20 -25.35 -79.94
C MET A 1 -19.30 -24.79 -78.54
N SER A 2 -20.20 -25.35 -77.73
CA SER A 2 -20.30 -25.08 -76.29
C SER A 2 -19.24 -25.88 -75.55
N LEU A 3 -18.60 -25.25 -74.57
CA LEU A 3 -17.93 -25.93 -73.46
C LEU A 3 -18.24 -25.14 -72.19
N ILE A 4 -19.33 -25.52 -71.53
CA ILE A 4 -19.57 -25.19 -70.13
C ILE A 4 -18.79 -26.21 -69.30
N LYS A 5 -17.82 -25.73 -68.51
CA LYS A 5 -17.36 -26.41 -67.30
C LYS A 5 -17.84 -25.61 -66.08
N LYS A 6 -18.70 -26.26 -65.29
CA LYS A 6 -19.18 -25.82 -63.99
C LYS A 6 -18.13 -26.20 -62.93
N GLY A 7 -17.80 -25.26 -62.04
CA GLY A 7 -16.90 -25.49 -60.91
C GLY A 7 -17.09 -24.39 -59.87
N ASN A 8 -17.97 -24.68 -58.91
CA ASN A 8 -18.26 -24.05 -57.61
C ASN A 8 -17.88 -22.58 -57.34
N LEU A 9 -18.93 -21.80 -57.06
CA LEU A 9 -18.90 -20.54 -56.30
C LEU A 9 -18.03 -20.69 -55.04
N ALA A 10 -16.98 -19.87 -54.94
CA ALA A 10 -16.44 -19.46 -53.65
C ALA A 10 -16.79 -17.98 -53.45
N PRO A 11 -17.18 -17.57 -52.22
CA PRO A 11 -17.80 -16.28 -51.98
C PRO A 11 -16.80 -15.16 -52.29
N ARG A 12 -17.31 -14.09 -52.93
CA ARG A 12 -16.71 -12.76 -53.07
C ARG A 12 -15.46 -12.59 -52.19
N ASP A 13 -14.29 -12.52 -52.83
CA ASP A 13 -13.11 -11.92 -52.21
C ASP A 13 -13.56 -10.64 -51.51
N ALA A 14 -13.39 -10.59 -50.18
CA ALA A 14 -13.97 -9.54 -49.36
C ALA A 14 -13.58 -8.17 -49.94
N ALA A 15 -14.59 -7.33 -50.21
CA ALA A 15 -14.38 -5.99 -50.73
C ALA A 15 -13.36 -5.23 -49.87
N GLU A 16 -12.52 -4.42 -50.52
CA GLU A 16 -11.71 -3.42 -49.82
C GLU A 16 -12.61 -2.65 -48.85
N GLY A 17 -12.21 -2.59 -47.59
CA GLY A 17 -13.07 -2.07 -46.54
C GLY A 17 -12.45 -2.19 -45.17
N SER A 18 -12.85 -1.27 -44.29
CA SER A 18 -12.63 -1.36 -42.86
C SER A 18 -13.89 -1.91 -42.20
N GLU A 19 -13.77 -3.03 -41.51
CA GLU A 19 -14.83 -3.65 -40.73
C GLU A 19 -14.45 -3.56 -39.26
N ILE A 20 -15.35 -3.07 -38.41
CA ILE A 20 -15.15 -3.00 -36.96
C ILE A 20 -16.07 -4.05 -36.35
N ILE A 21 -15.50 -4.95 -35.55
CA ILE A 21 -16.23 -5.94 -34.77
C ILE A 21 -16.07 -5.56 -33.30
N GLU A 22 -17.16 -5.14 -32.67
CA GLU A 22 -17.21 -4.77 -31.25
C GLU A 22 -17.59 -5.97 -30.38
N GLY A 23 -16.98 -6.07 -29.19
CA GLY A 23 -17.29 -7.08 -28.18
C GLY A 23 -18.32 -6.59 -27.16
N VAL A 24 -18.94 -7.51 -26.41
CA VAL A 24 -20.17 -7.30 -25.60
C VAL A 24 -19.98 -6.42 -24.34
N GLU A 25 -18.81 -5.82 -24.11
CA GLU A 25 -18.59 -4.89 -22.97
C GLU A 25 -17.66 -3.74 -23.37
N GLY A 26 -18.17 -2.78 -24.15
CA GLY A 26 -17.86 -1.32 -24.15
C GLY A 26 -16.43 -0.76 -24.24
N ASN A 27 -15.38 -1.49 -23.88
CA ASN A 27 -14.00 -0.99 -23.67
C ASN A 27 -12.96 -1.74 -24.52
N SER A 28 -13.39 -2.57 -25.47
CA SER A 28 -12.50 -3.26 -26.41
C SER A 28 -13.16 -3.48 -27.77
N GLY A 29 -12.35 -3.54 -28.81
CA GLY A 29 -12.83 -3.74 -30.18
C GLY A 29 -11.77 -4.30 -31.09
N THR A 30 -12.18 -4.93 -32.19
CA THR A 30 -11.27 -5.33 -33.26
C THR A 30 -11.56 -4.51 -34.50
N LEU A 31 -10.59 -3.73 -34.96
CA LEU A 31 -10.61 -3.05 -36.25
C LEU A 31 -9.91 -3.94 -37.29
N ILE A 32 -10.62 -4.28 -38.36
CA ILE A 32 -10.12 -5.10 -39.46
C ILE A 32 -9.99 -4.21 -40.70
N ARG A 33 -8.78 -4.11 -41.26
CA ARG A 33 -8.53 -3.41 -42.54
C ARG A 33 -8.14 -4.43 -43.62
N ARG A 34 -8.78 -4.36 -44.78
CA ARG A 34 -8.50 -5.21 -45.95
C ARG A 34 -8.06 -4.35 -47.14
N GLY A 35 -7.03 -4.77 -47.86
CA GLY A 35 -6.48 -4.01 -48.99
C GLY A 35 -5.15 -4.58 -49.48
N ASP A 36 -4.37 -3.79 -50.23
CA ASP A 36 -3.02 -4.15 -50.67
C ASP A 36 -2.08 -4.43 -49.48
N TYR A 37 -1.31 -5.51 -49.55
CA TYR A 37 -0.48 -5.98 -48.44
C TYR A 37 0.63 -4.99 -48.10
N ASP A 38 1.34 -4.46 -49.08
CA ASP A 38 2.48 -3.56 -48.84
C ASP A 38 1.98 -2.21 -48.28
N ALA A 39 0.83 -1.75 -48.75
CA ALA A 39 0.14 -0.60 -48.16
C ALA A 39 -0.26 -0.85 -46.69
N LEU A 40 -0.79 -2.04 -46.36
CA LEU A 40 -1.15 -2.40 -44.99
C LEU A 40 0.08 -2.58 -44.07
N VAL A 41 1.22 -3.01 -44.60
CA VAL A 41 2.50 -3.03 -43.87
C VAL A 41 2.92 -1.62 -43.51
N ALA A 42 2.89 -0.69 -44.47
CA ALA A 42 3.29 0.70 -44.26
C ALA A 42 2.34 1.46 -43.32
N ALA A 43 1.04 1.17 -43.38
CA ALA A 43 0.01 1.82 -42.57
C ALA A 43 -0.29 1.11 -41.23
N ARG A 44 0.56 0.16 -40.83
CA ARG A 44 0.39 -0.61 -39.59
C ARG A 44 0.65 0.31 -38.38
N PRO A 45 -0.35 0.56 -37.51
CA PRO A 45 -0.15 1.37 -36.32
C PRO A 45 0.74 0.63 -35.30
N ALA A 46 1.55 1.39 -34.58
CA ALA A 46 2.32 0.88 -33.45
C ALA A 46 1.39 0.56 -32.26
N ALA A 47 1.82 -0.32 -31.37
CA ALA A 47 1.15 -0.48 -30.08
C ALA A 47 1.11 0.86 -29.32
N GLY A 48 0.04 1.13 -28.58
CA GLY A 48 -0.18 2.40 -27.89
C GLY A 48 -0.60 3.57 -28.80
N THR A 49 -0.74 3.35 -30.12
CA THR A 49 -1.30 4.39 -31.00
C THR A 49 -2.78 4.58 -30.68
N LEU A 50 -3.21 5.81 -30.37
CA LEU A 50 -4.61 6.15 -30.17
C LEU A 50 -5.36 6.15 -31.51
N ILE A 51 -6.48 5.42 -31.56
CA ILE A 51 -7.37 5.40 -32.71
C ILE A 51 -8.74 5.89 -32.26
N SER A 52 -9.17 7.01 -32.83
CA SER A 52 -10.54 7.51 -32.71
C SER A 52 -11.43 6.72 -33.67
N THR A 53 -12.38 5.96 -33.13
CA THR A 53 -13.37 5.23 -33.93
C THR A 53 -14.74 5.35 -33.29
N MET A 54 -15.75 5.70 -34.09
CA MET A 54 -17.16 5.77 -33.68
C MET A 54 -17.44 6.58 -32.38
N GLY A 55 -16.64 7.62 -32.13
CA GLY A 55 -16.78 8.50 -30.96
C GLY A 55 -16.01 8.07 -29.71
N ALA A 56 -15.33 6.91 -29.73
CA ALA A 56 -14.43 6.46 -28.67
C ALA A 56 -12.96 6.55 -29.10
N MET A 57 -12.06 6.91 -28.18
CA MET A 57 -10.62 6.84 -28.37
C MET A 57 -10.08 5.60 -27.67
N LEU A 58 -9.61 4.62 -28.44
CA LEU A 58 -9.06 3.36 -27.92
C LEU A 58 -7.61 3.18 -28.37
N ASN A 59 -6.82 2.51 -27.54
CA ASN A 59 -5.41 2.24 -27.81
C ASN A 59 -5.22 0.96 -28.59
N VAL A 60 -4.24 0.95 -29.50
CA VAL A 60 -3.81 -0.27 -30.18
C VAL A 60 -3.08 -1.19 -29.21
N VAL A 61 -3.72 -2.29 -28.84
CA VAL A 61 -3.18 -3.35 -27.97
C VAL A 61 -2.22 -4.25 -28.75
N SER A 62 -2.64 -4.66 -29.94
CA SER A 62 -1.83 -5.51 -30.82
C SER A 62 -2.29 -5.43 -32.26
N THR A 63 -1.40 -5.76 -33.18
CA THR A 63 -1.71 -5.84 -34.60
C THR A 63 -1.24 -7.17 -35.17
N ARG A 64 -2.06 -7.78 -36.02
CA ARG A 64 -1.76 -9.02 -36.74
C ARG A 64 -2.04 -8.82 -38.21
N LEU A 65 -1.03 -8.96 -39.05
CA LEU A 65 -1.15 -8.87 -40.50
C LEU A 65 -1.14 -10.27 -41.11
N VAL A 66 -2.08 -10.56 -42.00
CA VAL A 66 -2.19 -11.83 -42.73
C VAL A 66 -2.11 -11.55 -44.22
N LYS A 67 -1.22 -12.25 -44.92
CA LYS A 67 -1.08 -12.15 -46.38
C LYS A 67 -2.13 -13.00 -47.07
N GLY A 68 -2.87 -12.40 -48.00
CA GLY A 68 -3.83 -13.05 -48.88
C GLY A 68 -3.22 -13.44 -50.24
N ARG A 69 -4.07 -13.95 -51.14
CA ARG A 69 -3.68 -14.22 -52.53
C ARG A 69 -3.70 -12.92 -53.34
N GLY A 70 -2.87 -12.84 -54.38
CA GLY A 70 -2.92 -11.72 -55.34
C GLY A 70 -2.41 -10.37 -54.82
N GLY A 71 -1.51 -10.36 -53.82
CA GLY A 71 -0.96 -9.11 -53.27
C GLY A 71 -1.84 -8.46 -52.19
N LEU A 72 -3.04 -8.98 -51.94
CA LEU A 72 -3.92 -8.49 -50.89
C LEU A 72 -3.49 -8.97 -49.50
N GLY A 73 -3.93 -8.25 -48.46
CA GLY A 73 -3.71 -8.57 -47.06
C GLY A 73 -4.90 -8.20 -46.18
N THR A 74 -4.89 -8.70 -44.95
CA THR A 74 -5.83 -8.31 -43.90
C THR A 74 -5.06 -7.98 -42.63
N LEU A 75 -5.25 -6.76 -42.13
CA LEU A 75 -4.69 -6.26 -40.89
C LEU A 75 -5.77 -6.29 -39.81
N TYR A 76 -5.54 -7.09 -38.77
CA TYR A 76 -6.35 -7.11 -37.55
C TYR A 76 -5.68 -6.20 -36.53
N ILE A 77 -6.42 -5.25 -35.97
CA ILE A 77 -5.98 -4.28 -34.98
C ILE A 77 -6.86 -4.50 -33.76
N GLN A 78 -6.26 -4.97 -32.67
CA GLN A 78 -6.93 -5.09 -31.39
C GLN A 78 -6.87 -3.74 -30.67
N LEU A 79 -8.04 -3.24 -30.29
CA LEU A 79 -8.25 -2.01 -29.58
C LEU A 79 -8.71 -2.31 -28.16
N GLY A 80 -8.21 -1.54 -27.20
CA GLY A 80 -8.58 -1.66 -25.80
C GLY A 80 -8.32 -0.38 -25.03
N ASP A 81 -8.72 -0.39 -23.77
CA ASP A 81 -8.48 0.70 -22.85
C ASP A 81 -6.96 0.94 -22.65
N GLY A 82 -6.57 2.21 -22.62
CA GLY A 82 -5.18 2.64 -22.55
C GLY A 82 -4.43 2.20 -21.31
N ASP A 83 -5.16 1.97 -20.23
CA ASP A 83 -4.61 1.61 -18.93
C ASP A 83 -4.03 0.18 -18.90
N VAL A 84 -4.26 -0.65 -19.93
CA VAL A 84 -3.87 -2.07 -19.91
C VAL A 84 -2.66 -2.39 -20.81
N THR A 85 -2.24 -1.48 -21.69
CA THR A 85 -1.10 -1.76 -22.59
C THR A 85 0.00 -0.72 -22.48
N GLY A 86 0.90 -0.98 -21.54
CA GLY A 86 2.09 -0.19 -21.36
C GLY A 86 3.00 -0.23 -22.58
N GLU A 87 2.94 0.84 -23.36
CA GLU A 87 4.06 1.49 -24.05
C GLU A 87 3.56 2.91 -24.38
N GLY A 88 4.02 3.90 -23.62
CA GLY A 88 3.62 5.30 -23.81
C GLY A 88 3.38 6.11 -22.53
N LEU A 89 3.47 5.50 -21.35
CA LEU A 89 3.16 6.17 -20.10
C LEU A 89 4.46 6.41 -19.34
N THR A 90 5.09 7.53 -19.67
CA THR A 90 6.24 8.09 -18.95
C THR A 90 5.82 8.93 -17.74
N THR A 91 4.52 8.98 -17.45
CA THR A 91 3.97 9.62 -16.25
C THR A 91 3.53 8.56 -15.25
N ALA A 92 3.68 8.87 -13.96
CA ALA A 92 3.36 7.98 -12.84
C ALA A 92 1.89 7.47 -12.78
N ALA A 93 1.05 7.85 -13.74
CA ALA A 93 -0.38 7.60 -13.77
C ALA A 93 -0.79 6.16 -14.15
N ASP A 94 0.11 5.34 -14.71
CA ASP A 94 -0.24 4.00 -15.24
C ASP A 94 0.46 2.84 -14.54
N ARG A 95 1.04 3.14 -13.39
CA ARG A 95 1.07 2.13 -12.35
C ARG A 95 -0.36 2.05 -11.85
N THR A 96 -0.99 0.88 -11.97
CA THR A 96 -2.19 0.62 -11.17
C THR A 96 -1.72 0.61 -9.72
N GLU A 97 -1.73 1.79 -9.10
CA GLU A 97 -1.38 2.00 -7.71
C GLU A 97 -2.67 1.99 -6.92
N THR A 98 -2.86 0.96 -6.12
CA THR A 98 -3.95 0.93 -5.15
C THR A 98 -3.37 1.40 -3.84
N THR A 99 -3.92 2.47 -3.28
CA THR A 99 -3.55 2.94 -1.93
C THR A 99 -4.74 2.72 -1.00
N GLU A 100 -4.48 2.08 0.14
CA GLU A 100 -5.45 1.67 1.15
C GLU A 100 -5.07 2.32 2.48
N LEU A 101 -6.08 2.74 3.26
CA LEU A 101 -5.93 3.13 4.65
C LEU A 101 -6.67 2.13 5.53
N ASP A 102 -5.95 1.50 6.44
CA ASP A 102 -6.49 0.59 7.45
C ASP A 102 -6.10 1.08 8.85
N TYR A 103 -6.69 0.50 9.89
CA TYR A 103 -6.32 0.75 11.28
C TYR A 103 -5.91 -0.53 11.97
N SER A 104 -4.69 -0.55 12.49
CA SER A 104 -4.16 -1.67 13.25
C SER A 104 -4.21 -1.40 14.75
N LEU A 105 -4.38 -2.46 15.54
CA LEU A 105 -4.32 -2.39 16.99
C LEU A 105 -2.86 -2.47 17.42
N MET A 106 -2.37 -1.43 18.08
CA MET A 106 -1.06 -1.39 18.69
C MET A 106 -1.18 -1.41 20.21
N GLU A 107 -0.42 -2.29 20.84
CA GLU A 107 -0.30 -2.33 22.29
C GLU A 107 0.82 -1.38 22.73
N LYS A 108 0.52 -0.49 23.68
CA LYS A 108 1.48 0.42 24.30
C LYS A 108 1.54 0.16 25.81
N PRO A 109 2.71 0.35 26.45
CA PRO A 109 2.82 0.24 27.90
C PRO A 109 1.93 1.29 28.57
N LEU A 110 1.33 0.94 29.71
CA LEU A 110 0.44 1.83 30.45
C LEU A 110 1.12 3.17 30.81
N GLU A 111 2.43 3.14 30.99
CA GLU A 111 3.30 4.29 31.30
C GLU A 111 3.23 5.37 30.20
N ALA A 112 3.04 4.95 28.95
CA ALA A 112 2.93 5.82 27.79
C ALA A 112 1.49 6.27 27.51
N HIS A 113 0.53 6.01 28.41
CA HIS A 113 -0.83 6.47 28.22
C HIS A 113 -0.93 7.97 28.55
N PRO A 114 -1.61 8.81 27.73
CA PRO A 114 -1.68 10.27 27.92
C PRO A 114 -2.16 10.69 29.33
N LEU A 115 -3.06 9.91 29.93
CA LEU A 115 -3.55 10.11 31.30
C LEU A 115 -2.42 10.10 32.36
N PHE A 116 -1.29 9.44 32.10
CA PHE A 116 -0.14 9.37 33.00
C PHE A 116 1.08 10.16 32.51
N ALA A 117 0.94 10.98 31.44
CA ALA A 117 2.06 11.72 30.86
C ALA A 117 2.75 12.66 31.89
N GLU A 118 1.96 13.36 32.70
CA GLU A 118 2.48 14.25 33.76
C GLU A 118 3.15 13.46 34.91
N LEU A 119 2.64 12.27 35.21
CA LEU A 119 3.19 11.41 36.26
C LEU A 119 4.64 11.01 35.96
N PHE A 120 4.93 10.67 34.71
CA PHE A 120 6.24 10.17 34.27
C PHE A 120 7.20 11.26 33.76
N SER A 121 6.70 12.47 33.51
CA SER A 121 7.55 13.64 33.17
C SER A 121 7.93 14.49 34.40
N GLY A 122 7.21 14.38 35.52
CA GLY A 122 7.47 15.10 36.77
C GLY A 122 8.23 14.28 37.81
N THR A 123 8.05 14.59 39.10
CA THR A 123 8.59 13.82 40.23
C THR A 123 7.66 12.68 40.69
N GLY A 124 6.44 12.59 40.14
CA GLY A 124 5.43 11.62 40.53
C GLY A 124 5.84 10.17 40.27
N TYR A 125 6.70 9.90 39.28
CA TYR A 125 7.25 8.57 39.04
C TYR A 125 8.00 8.00 40.26
N LEU A 126 8.55 8.85 41.13
CA LEU A 126 9.23 8.41 42.36
C LEU A 126 8.25 7.75 43.35
N ILE A 127 7.01 8.23 43.41
CA ILE A 127 5.93 7.63 44.22
C ILE A 127 5.65 6.22 43.73
N VAL A 128 5.47 6.08 42.41
CA VAL A 128 5.25 4.77 41.77
C VAL A 128 6.43 3.84 42.03
N LYS A 129 7.67 4.32 41.87
CA LYS A 129 8.86 3.51 42.12
C LYS A 129 8.96 3.03 43.56
N LYS A 130 8.71 3.90 44.54
CA LYS A 130 8.65 3.53 45.96
C LYS A 130 7.61 2.45 46.22
N TRP A 131 6.41 2.60 45.64
CA TRP A 131 5.34 1.62 45.76
C TRP A 131 5.66 0.29 45.07
N GLU A 132 6.28 0.33 43.89
CA GLU A 132 6.72 -0.86 43.16
C GLU A 132 7.78 -1.64 43.95
N SER A 133 8.71 -0.93 44.61
CA SER A 133 9.81 -1.49 45.39
C SER A 133 9.42 -2.02 46.78
N ILE A 134 8.15 -1.92 47.19
CA ILE A 134 7.70 -2.42 48.50
C ILE A 134 8.00 -3.93 48.57
N PRO A 135 8.73 -4.37 49.61
CA PRO A 135 9.13 -5.76 49.71
C PRO A 135 7.94 -6.64 50.12
N VAL A 136 8.06 -7.95 49.91
CA VAL A 136 6.94 -8.90 50.08
C VAL A 136 6.44 -8.93 51.53
N GLU A 137 7.32 -8.76 52.52
CA GLU A 137 6.94 -8.67 53.93
C GLU A 137 6.01 -7.49 54.26
N ALA A 138 5.99 -6.46 53.40
CA ALA A 138 5.13 -5.28 53.52
C ALA A 138 3.99 -5.28 52.48
N ILE A 139 3.61 -6.43 51.91
CA ILE A 139 2.62 -6.50 50.82
C ILE A 139 1.26 -5.86 51.17
N ILE A 140 0.84 -5.92 52.44
CA ILE A 140 -0.40 -5.29 52.91
C ILE A 140 -0.35 -3.76 52.69
N ARG A 141 0.82 -3.14 52.88
CA ARG A 141 1.04 -1.71 52.60
C ARG A 141 0.88 -1.41 51.12
N LYS A 142 1.44 -2.27 50.26
CA LYS A 142 1.29 -2.17 48.80
C LYS A 142 -0.17 -2.26 48.37
N THR A 143 -0.93 -3.22 48.92
CA THR A 143 -2.37 -3.37 48.60
C THR A 143 -3.24 -2.23 49.14
N ASN A 144 -2.79 -1.56 50.21
CA ASN A 144 -3.44 -0.38 50.77
C ASN A 144 -2.99 0.94 50.10
N PHE A 145 -2.14 0.88 49.07
CA PHE A 145 -1.59 2.05 48.38
C PHE A 145 -0.84 3.01 49.31
N GLN A 146 -0.02 2.43 50.19
CA GLN A 146 0.86 3.17 51.09
C GLN A 146 2.30 3.09 50.60
N ILE A 147 3.08 4.15 50.81
CA ILE A 147 4.51 4.23 50.51
C ILE A 147 5.33 4.50 51.77
N PRO A 148 6.60 4.06 51.82
CA PRO A 148 7.46 4.34 52.95
C PRO A 148 7.90 5.82 52.97
N LYS A 149 7.81 6.46 54.14
CA LYS A 149 8.31 7.84 54.35
C LYS A 149 9.83 7.91 54.31
N THR A 150 10.50 6.81 54.67
CA THR A 150 11.95 6.68 54.72
C THR A 150 12.38 5.31 54.20
N ASP A 151 13.61 5.20 53.70
CA ASP A 151 14.13 3.96 53.10
C ASP A 151 14.19 2.76 54.07
N ASN A 152 14.20 3.01 55.38
CA ASN A 152 14.26 1.98 56.44
C ASN A 152 12.91 1.79 57.16
N ALA A 153 11.78 2.09 56.51
CA ALA A 153 10.46 1.95 57.12
C ALA A 153 10.19 0.51 57.61
N ASP A 154 9.74 0.37 58.86
CA ASP A 154 9.35 -0.95 59.38
C ASP A 154 7.96 -1.33 58.82
N PRO A 155 7.80 -2.50 58.17
CA PRO A 155 6.51 -2.97 57.66
C PRO A 155 5.36 -2.95 58.68
N LYS A 156 5.68 -3.10 59.97
CA LYS A 156 4.70 -3.22 61.06
C LYS A 156 4.37 -1.90 61.75
N THR A 157 5.12 -0.83 61.48
CA THR A 157 4.99 0.45 62.18
C THR A 157 4.23 1.45 61.33
N ASP A 158 2.94 1.68 61.62
CA ASP A 158 2.07 2.55 60.80
C ASP A 158 2.61 3.97 60.58
N SER A 159 3.35 4.53 61.53
CA SER A 159 3.90 5.89 61.42
C SER A 159 4.93 6.03 60.29
N ASP A 160 5.55 4.94 59.86
CA ASP A 160 6.61 4.93 58.84
C ASP A 160 6.06 4.94 57.42
N TRP A 161 4.73 4.83 57.28
CA TRP A 161 4.02 4.76 56.01
C TRP A 161 3.11 5.97 55.85
N GLU A 162 2.87 6.34 54.60
CA GLU A 162 1.88 7.34 54.21
C GLU A 162 1.07 6.84 53.02
N ASP A 163 -0.18 7.28 52.92
CA ASP A 163 -1.03 6.97 51.78
C ASP A 163 -0.57 7.77 50.55
N ILE A 164 -0.71 7.18 49.37
CA ILE A 164 -0.49 7.92 48.12
C ILE A 164 -1.59 8.97 47.97
N THR A 165 -1.24 10.25 48.11
CA THR A 165 -2.18 11.37 47.98
C THR A 165 -2.29 11.94 46.56
N ASP A 166 -1.36 11.58 45.68
CA ASP A 166 -1.41 11.95 44.26
C ASP A 166 -2.41 11.05 43.54
N ASP A 167 -3.53 11.62 43.08
CA ASP A 167 -4.63 10.88 42.44
C ASP A 167 -4.17 10.13 41.19
N THR A 168 -3.26 10.70 40.40
CA THR A 168 -2.75 10.11 39.16
C THR A 168 -1.83 8.94 39.47
N ALA A 169 -0.95 9.08 40.46
CA ALA A 169 -0.10 7.99 40.95
C ALA A 169 -0.92 6.87 41.58
N LEU A 170 -1.93 7.21 42.39
CA LEU A 170 -2.84 6.24 43.00
C LEU A 170 -3.59 5.45 41.93
N LEU A 171 -4.16 6.13 40.94
CA LEU A 171 -4.85 5.49 39.82
C LEU A 171 -3.91 4.57 39.04
N TYR A 172 -2.68 5.00 38.77
CA TYR A 172 -1.68 4.18 38.09
C TYR A 172 -1.36 2.90 38.90
N CYS A 173 -1.07 3.03 40.20
CA CYS A 173 -0.82 1.90 41.08
C CYS A 173 -2.02 0.94 41.16
N GLN A 174 -3.25 1.45 41.18
CA GLN A 174 -4.46 0.63 41.14
C GLN A 174 -4.58 -0.18 39.85
N LYS A 175 -4.20 0.39 38.70
CA LYS A 175 -4.19 -0.34 37.41
C LYS A 175 -3.13 -1.43 37.40
N LYS A 176 -1.91 -1.13 37.83
CA LYS A 176 -0.82 -2.13 37.98
C LYS A 176 -1.20 -3.25 38.95
N LEU A 177 -1.82 -2.95 40.09
CA LEU A 177 -2.25 -3.98 41.05
C LEU A 177 -3.31 -4.94 40.45
N LYS A 178 -4.13 -4.46 39.51
CA LYS A 178 -5.07 -5.28 38.74
C LYS A 178 -4.40 -6.10 37.62
N GLY A 179 -3.09 -6.00 37.45
CA GLY A 179 -2.34 -6.66 36.39
C GLY A 179 -2.50 -5.99 35.02
N ILE A 180 -2.92 -4.72 34.98
CA ILE A 180 -3.02 -3.96 33.73
C ILE A 180 -1.66 -3.29 33.51
N GLU A 181 -0.91 -3.78 32.53
CA GLU A 181 0.44 -3.30 32.21
C GLU A 181 0.50 -2.53 30.87
N SER A 182 -0.55 -2.65 30.06
CA SER A 182 -0.62 -2.09 28.71
C SER A 182 -2.02 -1.61 28.35
N TYR A 183 -2.11 -0.86 27.26
CA TYR A 183 -3.37 -0.44 26.64
C TYR A 183 -3.28 -0.57 25.13
N PHE A 184 -4.43 -0.66 24.48
CA PHE A 184 -4.52 -0.75 23.02
C PHE A 184 -4.89 0.61 22.42
N LEU A 185 -4.19 0.98 21.35
CA LEU A 185 -4.44 2.15 20.53
C LEU A 185 -4.65 1.70 19.09
N GLN A 186 -5.60 2.31 18.38
CA GLN A 186 -5.70 2.13 16.94
C GLN A 186 -4.78 3.11 16.24
N VAL A 187 -3.88 2.61 15.40
CA VAL A 187 -2.98 3.43 14.59
C VAL A 187 -3.28 3.23 13.11
N PRO A 188 -3.23 4.29 12.29
CA PRO A 188 -3.44 4.16 10.87
C PRO A 188 -2.26 3.44 10.22
N VAL A 189 -2.59 2.62 9.25
CA VAL A 189 -1.65 1.88 8.41
C VAL A 189 -2.02 2.18 6.96
N VAL A 190 -1.09 2.82 6.24
CA VAL A 190 -1.24 3.09 4.82
C VAL A 190 -0.55 1.99 4.05
N ARG A 191 -1.23 1.40 3.07
CA ARG A 191 -0.66 0.39 2.18
C ARG A 191 -0.74 0.86 0.74
N LYS A 192 0.36 0.76 0.01
CA LYS A 192 0.43 0.99 -1.43
C LYS A 192 0.78 -0.30 -2.14
N THR A 193 -0.07 -0.72 -3.06
CA THR A 193 0.20 -1.85 -3.95
C THR A 193 0.45 -1.32 -5.35
N SER A 194 1.59 -1.68 -5.96
CA SER A 194 2.00 -1.24 -7.29
C SER A 194 2.39 -2.42 -8.17
N VAL A 195 1.98 -2.39 -9.44
CA VAL A 195 2.41 -3.37 -10.44
C VAL A 195 3.59 -2.82 -11.24
N LEU A 196 4.69 -3.56 -11.29
CA LEU A 196 5.97 -3.20 -11.89
C LEU A 196 6.37 -4.19 -12.98
N LYS A 197 6.96 -3.69 -14.07
CA LYS A 197 7.49 -4.53 -15.16
C LYS A 197 8.83 -5.18 -14.85
N LYS A 198 9.57 -4.66 -13.86
CA LYS A 198 10.88 -5.14 -13.42
C LYS A 198 10.94 -5.12 -11.89
N ALA A 199 11.82 -5.94 -11.32
CA ALA A 199 12.10 -5.87 -9.90
C ALA A 199 12.70 -4.49 -9.56
N ALA A 200 12.26 -3.91 -8.45
CA ALA A 200 12.83 -2.71 -7.87
C ALA A 200 13.70 -3.09 -6.68
N THR A 201 14.61 -2.21 -6.28
CA THR A 201 15.36 -2.39 -5.04
C THR A 201 14.42 -2.10 -3.87
N ALA A 202 14.02 -3.14 -3.15
CA ALA A 202 13.26 -2.99 -1.90
C ALA A 202 14.25 -2.72 -0.78
N SER A 203 14.14 -1.56 -0.10
CA SER A 203 14.87 -1.29 1.15
C SER A 203 14.64 0.15 1.63
N LYS A 204 13.57 0.38 2.39
CA LYS A 204 13.47 1.48 3.39
C LYS A 204 12.70 1.05 4.65
N CYS A 205 12.52 -0.27 4.87
CA CYS A 205 11.80 -0.76 6.04
C CYS A 205 12.55 -0.40 7.33
N GLY A 206 11.81 0.03 8.34
CA GLY A 206 12.36 0.49 9.62
C GLY A 206 12.95 1.90 9.58
N GLN A 207 12.77 2.65 8.49
CA GLN A 207 13.17 4.05 8.38
C GLN A 207 11.95 4.97 8.34
N ARG A 208 12.15 6.23 8.73
CA ARG A 208 11.12 7.26 8.54
C ARG A 208 10.94 7.51 7.06
N ASP A 209 9.70 7.48 6.63
CA ASP A 209 9.31 7.67 5.24
C ASP A 209 7.88 8.15 5.20
N THR A 210 7.55 9.03 4.25
CA THR A 210 6.21 9.60 4.13
C THR A 210 5.36 8.70 3.23
N PRO A 211 4.16 8.26 3.67
CA PRO A 211 3.27 7.50 2.81
C PRO A 211 2.76 8.34 1.63
N PRO A 212 2.18 7.71 0.59
CA PRO A 212 1.41 8.42 -0.41
C PRO A 212 0.31 9.28 0.22
N GLU A 213 -0.02 10.40 -0.44
CA GLU A 213 -0.96 11.40 0.08
C GLU A 213 -2.30 10.77 0.47
N PHE A 214 -2.65 10.93 1.75
CA PHE A 214 -3.91 10.54 2.36
C PHE A 214 -4.29 11.61 3.38
N ASP A 215 -5.58 11.94 3.47
CA ASP A 215 -6.12 12.71 4.60
C ASP A 215 -6.00 11.87 5.86
N SER A 216 -4.88 11.98 6.56
CA SER A 216 -4.58 11.22 7.78
C SER A 216 -4.15 12.15 8.91
N VAL A 217 -4.46 11.74 10.14
CA VAL A 217 -4.36 12.55 11.36
C VAL A 217 -3.02 12.31 12.09
N GLN A 218 -1.97 11.86 11.40
CA GLN A 218 -0.70 11.49 12.05
C GLN A 218 0.49 12.31 11.54
N ASP A 219 1.32 12.73 12.50
CA ASP A 219 2.46 13.61 12.28
C ASP A 219 3.75 12.84 11.93
N ALA A 220 3.87 11.58 12.35
CA ALA A 220 5.05 10.75 12.10
C ALA A 220 4.70 9.39 11.47
N TRP A 221 5.58 8.93 10.58
CA TRP A 221 5.38 7.70 9.80
C TRP A 221 6.66 6.87 9.73
N LEU A 222 6.49 5.55 9.82
CA LEU A 222 7.57 4.59 9.64
C LEU A 222 7.16 3.60 8.54
N LYS A 223 8.05 3.36 7.57
CA LYS A 223 7.82 2.28 6.60
C LYS A 223 8.04 0.93 7.28
N THR A 224 6.98 0.16 7.44
CA THR A 224 6.99 -1.11 8.17
C THR A 224 7.09 -2.32 7.25
N ALA A 225 6.62 -2.20 6.01
CA ALA A 225 6.74 -3.28 5.02
C ALA A 225 7.10 -2.78 3.62
N ASP A 226 7.83 -3.63 2.91
CA ASP A 226 8.18 -3.46 1.50
C ASP A 226 8.40 -4.86 0.91
N LYS A 227 7.31 -5.43 0.39
CA LYS A 227 7.29 -6.79 -0.13
C LYS A 227 7.20 -6.74 -1.65
N MET A 228 8.03 -7.55 -2.31
CA MET A 228 7.93 -7.77 -3.75
C MET A 228 7.64 -9.23 -4.06
N VAL A 229 6.63 -9.46 -4.90
CA VAL A 229 6.22 -10.79 -5.36
C VAL A 229 6.20 -10.81 -6.87
N ARG A 230 6.81 -11.84 -7.47
CA ARG A 230 6.71 -12.04 -8.91
C ARG A 230 5.36 -12.68 -9.24
N THR A 231 4.59 -12.05 -10.11
CA THR A 231 3.24 -12.48 -10.47
C THR A 231 3.13 -12.79 -11.96
N GLY A 232 2.29 -13.78 -12.30
CA GLY A 232 1.97 -14.16 -13.68
C GLY A 232 3.08 -14.86 -14.47
N ALA A 233 2.71 -15.39 -15.64
CA ALA A 233 3.63 -16.11 -16.54
C ALA A 233 4.59 -15.18 -17.31
N LYS A 234 4.32 -13.87 -17.34
CA LYS A 234 5.10 -12.87 -18.10
C LYS A 234 6.10 -12.07 -17.25
N GLY A 235 6.26 -12.43 -15.97
CA GLY A 235 7.31 -11.87 -15.12
C GLY A 235 7.07 -10.44 -14.63
N THR A 236 5.80 -10.05 -14.45
CA THR A 236 5.44 -8.83 -13.72
C THR A 236 5.75 -8.99 -12.24
N TRP A 237 5.92 -7.87 -11.55
CA TRP A 237 6.19 -7.82 -10.13
C TRP A 237 5.10 -7.00 -9.46
N GLU A 238 4.58 -7.49 -8.35
CA GLU A 238 3.70 -6.75 -7.46
C GLU A 238 4.55 -6.30 -6.26
N ARG A 239 4.52 -5.01 -5.96
CA ARG A 239 5.16 -4.42 -4.78
C ARG A 239 4.08 -3.94 -3.83
N MET A 240 4.20 -4.30 -2.57
CA MET A 240 3.33 -3.88 -1.49
C MET A 240 4.18 -3.16 -0.45
N GLU A 241 3.95 -1.87 -0.30
CA GLU A 241 4.62 -0.98 0.64
C GLU A 241 3.63 -0.61 1.74
N GLU A 242 4.10 -0.58 2.99
CA GLU A 242 3.26 -0.28 4.15
C GLU A 242 3.95 0.72 5.06
N TRP A 243 3.19 1.71 5.53
CA TRP A 243 3.61 2.71 6.49
C TRP A 243 2.66 2.70 7.68
N THR A 244 3.22 2.70 8.88
CA THR A 244 2.44 2.78 10.13
C THR A 244 2.61 4.17 10.73
N GLY A 245 1.50 4.77 11.16
CA GLY A 245 1.48 6.08 11.79
C GLY A 245 1.82 6.02 13.28
N PHE A 246 2.52 7.06 13.74
CA PHE A 246 2.95 7.24 15.12
C PHE A 246 2.70 8.69 15.55
N ASP A 247 2.43 8.89 16.84
CA ASP A 247 2.30 10.24 17.42
C ASP A 247 3.65 10.97 17.39
N GLU A 248 4.73 10.24 17.69
CA GLU A 248 6.10 10.72 17.64
C GLU A 248 7.04 9.54 17.36
N LEU A 249 8.14 9.81 16.67
CA LEU A 249 9.24 8.87 16.51
C LEU A 249 10.50 9.49 17.11
N ASP A 250 11.32 8.66 17.76
CA ASP A 250 12.65 9.05 18.25
C ASP A 250 13.64 9.17 17.08
N PRO A 251 14.29 10.34 16.87
CA PRO A 251 15.17 10.56 15.72
C PRO A 251 16.49 9.80 15.80
N ASP A 252 16.93 9.45 17.01
CA ASP A 252 18.15 8.68 17.22
C ASP A 252 17.91 7.19 16.96
N LEU A 253 16.69 6.69 17.23
CA LEU A 253 16.32 5.30 16.95
C LEU A 253 15.89 5.06 15.50
N TYR A 254 15.20 6.04 14.90
CA TYR A 254 14.66 5.94 13.55
C TYR A 254 15.21 7.09 12.70
N PRO A 255 16.37 6.94 12.06
CA PRO A 255 16.90 7.96 11.19
C PRO A 255 15.98 8.17 9.96
N GLY A 256 15.99 9.40 9.43
CA GLY A 256 15.37 9.71 8.15
C GLY A 256 15.94 8.85 7.02
N ALA A 257 15.16 8.63 5.96
CA ALA A 257 15.71 8.07 4.74
C ALA A 257 16.88 8.96 4.26
N PRO A 258 18.04 8.39 3.89
CA PRO A 258 19.14 9.18 3.35
C PRO A 258 18.63 9.94 2.12
N GLU A 259 18.85 11.26 2.09
CA GLU A 259 18.57 12.08 0.92
C GLU A 259 19.34 11.49 -0.26
N GLU A 260 18.64 11.14 -1.35
CA GLU A 260 19.32 10.75 -2.57
C GLU A 260 20.14 11.97 -3.05
N PRO A 261 21.43 11.79 -3.39
CA PRO A 261 22.24 12.90 -3.86
C PRO A 261 21.58 13.54 -5.08
N GLU A 262 21.34 14.85 -5.02
CA GLU A 262 20.88 15.61 -6.18
C GLU A 262 21.89 15.40 -7.34
N GLU A 263 21.41 14.79 -8.44
CA GLU A 263 22.16 14.66 -9.71
C GLU A 263 22.15 15.96 -10.53
#